data_AF-A0A415CH05-F1
#
_entry.id   AF-A0A415CH05-F1
#
_cell.length_a   1.000
_cell.length_b   1.000
_cell.length_c   1.000
_cell.angle_alpha   90.00
_cell.angle_beta   90.00
_cell.angle_gamma   90.00
#
_symmetry.space_group_name_H-M   'P 1'
#
loop_
_entity.id
_entity.type
_entity.pdbx_description
1 polymer ?
#
loop_
_entity_poly.entity_id
_entity_poly.type
_entity_poly.pdbx_seq_one_letter_code
_entity_poly.pdbx_strand_id
1 'polypeptide(L)'
;MSASRISSPQPFVFTVICPKDEVIAIEFFAVPQFAAEHIGDIRIDWGDGNVTVADVAMSSDSVAEIVSGEDIMPTSSCSHRYAEDGKRTITVTTPSGFLPLKKLPYQTVSVSTALPTLTMGESDPEGRPEPSDTLPPLFAMNPKTGRSPLNFICPDFLANNPNLAFFDEAFMGVSLKTVPVSLFSPCKSIKSLARTFAHSQLTAIPYGLLRHALTLSLCEETFAHCSSLRDVDNPFGDKKNLPVCLEGFMLGAAPRLFAWCDKGRRQEAGWIRPHANLADPCFEFDWHAAPLSSEPIVLFYPIDLELEGDLFVEWGDGAVERIDWNSTDALSHTYAQPGVYRVKLHYTAGEEVRPFRLGRAVTAIHNALPAFHPRTVETLGDFCGWAADRRELRSIPEDLFANNPTIVNLEQAFAGCVQLTDVADGIVSMLPDLKCTDGMFAFCKSLKALPASYLASPRLPRYDCFAGEATTETSDRNQETAA
;
A
#
# COMPACT_ATOMS: atom_id res chain seq x y z
N MET A 1 30.30 -4.96 -34.22
CA MET A 1 28.93 -4.96 -34.77
C MET A 1 28.59 -6.39 -35.19
N SER A 2 27.79 -7.08 -34.38
CA SER A 2 27.25 -8.39 -34.74
C SER A 2 25.85 -8.14 -35.28
N ALA A 3 25.62 -8.48 -36.55
CA ALA A 3 24.28 -8.50 -37.12
C ALA A 3 23.44 -9.49 -36.31
N SER A 4 22.60 -8.99 -35.42
CA SER A 4 21.53 -9.76 -34.79
C SER A 4 20.65 -10.27 -35.92
N ARG A 5 20.71 -11.58 -36.18
CA ARG A 5 19.77 -12.27 -37.07
C ARG A 5 18.36 -11.92 -36.61
N ILE A 6 17.63 -11.15 -37.42
CA ILE A 6 16.21 -10.91 -37.22
C ILE A 6 15.54 -12.28 -37.26
N SER A 7 14.97 -12.71 -36.13
CA SER A 7 14.15 -13.91 -36.06
C SER A 7 13.07 -13.81 -37.14
N SER A 8 12.79 -14.90 -37.86
CA SER A 8 11.69 -14.93 -38.83
C SER A 8 10.41 -14.41 -38.15
N PRO A 9 9.61 -13.54 -38.82
CA PRO A 9 8.41 -12.96 -38.22
C PRO A 9 7.51 -14.09 -37.69
N GLN A 10 7.26 -14.10 -36.39
CA GLN A 10 6.37 -15.08 -35.80
C GLN A 10 4.92 -14.62 -35.99
N PRO A 11 3.99 -15.55 -36.25
CA PRO A 11 2.58 -15.21 -36.33
C PRO A 11 2.06 -14.69 -34.99
N PHE A 12 1.21 -13.67 -35.05
CA PHE A 12 0.47 -13.16 -33.90
C PHE A 12 -0.85 -13.91 -33.75
N VAL A 13 -1.02 -14.63 -32.64
CA VAL A 13 -2.12 -15.58 -32.45
C VAL A 13 -2.92 -15.22 -31.20
N PHE A 14 -4.23 -15.02 -31.38
CA PHE A 14 -5.16 -14.76 -30.30
C PHE A 14 -6.48 -15.53 -30.51
N THR A 15 -7.23 -15.76 -29.44
CA THR A 15 -8.50 -16.47 -29.49
C THR A 15 -9.64 -15.53 -29.13
N VAL A 16 -10.74 -15.63 -29.89
CA VAL A 16 -11.99 -14.91 -29.66
C VAL A 16 -13.13 -15.89 -29.34
N ILE A 17 -14.10 -15.44 -28.56
CA ILE A 17 -15.43 -16.08 -28.49
C ILE A 17 -16.30 -15.40 -29.54
N CYS A 18 -16.73 -16.12 -30.56
CA CYS A 18 -17.53 -15.58 -31.65
C CYS A 18 -18.99 -15.97 -31.44
N PRO A 19 -19.89 -15.02 -31.13
CA PRO A 19 -21.31 -15.24 -31.31
C PRO A 19 -21.65 -15.30 -32.80
N LYS A 20 -22.66 -16.09 -33.12
CA LYS A 20 -23.22 -16.21 -34.45
C LYS A 20 -23.61 -14.83 -34.97
N ASP A 21 -23.22 -14.56 -36.21
CA ASP A 21 -23.51 -13.34 -36.95
C ASP A 21 -23.01 -12.04 -36.30
N GLU A 22 -22.20 -12.10 -35.25
CA GLU A 22 -21.57 -10.91 -34.66
C GLU A 22 -20.30 -10.52 -35.44
N VAL A 23 -20.07 -9.20 -35.55
CA VAL A 23 -18.87 -8.67 -36.20
C VAL A 23 -17.67 -8.82 -35.28
N ILE A 24 -16.66 -9.52 -35.77
CA ILE A 24 -15.32 -9.55 -35.18
C ILE A 24 -14.46 -8.58 -35.99
N ALA A 25 -14.05 -7.46 -35.38
CA ALA A 25 -13.29 -6.41 -36.06
C ALA A 25 -11.91 -6.23 -35.41
N ILE A 26 -10.87 -6.19 -36.24
CA ILE A 26 -9.51 -5.79 -35.86
C ILE A 26 -9.30 -4.40 -36.44
N GLU A 27 -8.89 -3.44 -35.61
CA GLU A 27 -8.62 -2.07 -36.03
C GLU A 27 -7.11 -1.81 -36.09
N PHE A 28 -6.69 -1.13 -37.14
CA PHE A 28 -5.31 -0.73 -37.39
C PHE A 28 -5.21 0.79 -37.46
N PHE A 29 -4.05 1.34 -37.11
CA PHE A 29 -3.69 2.69 -37.53
C PHE A 29 -3.49 2.67 -39.04
N ALA A 30 -4.07 3.65 -39.72
CA ALA A 30 -3.74 3.89 -41.11
C ALA A 30 -2.37 4.57 -41.17
N VAL A 31 -1.48 4.04 -42.00
CA VAL A 31 -0.09 4.50 -42.11
C VAL A 31 0.20 5.09 -43.49
N PRO A 32 1.22 5.96 -43.65
CA PRO A 32 1.63 6.48 -44.94
C PRO A 32 1.94 5.37 -45.95
N GLN A 33 1.72 5.63 -47.23
CA GLN A 33 1.89 4.63 -48.31
C GLN A 33 3.27 3.95 -48.28
N PHE A 34 4.35 4.73 -48.10
CA PHE A 34 5.71 4.18 -48.02
C PHE A 34 5.90 3.24 -46.82
N ALA A 35 5.29 3.55 -45.67
CA ALA A 35 5.32 2.68 -44.51
C ALA A 35 4.52 1.39 -44.75
N ALA A 36 3.34 1.50 -45.38
CA ALA A 36 2.52 0.34 -45.75
C ALA A 36 3.27 -0.62 -46.70
N GLU A 37 3.99 -0.09 -47.69
CA GLU A 37 4.82 -0.88 -48.61
C GLU A 37 5.95 -1.64 -47.89
N HIS A 38 6.58 -1.01 -46.90
CA HIS A 38 7.61 -1.67 -46.08
C HIS A 38 7.02 -2.68 -45.10
N ILE A 39 5.82 -2.45 -44.56
CA ILE A 39 5.12 -3.40 -43.69
C ILE A 39 4.75 -4.68 -44.46
N GLY A 40 4.28 -4.50 -45.71
CA GLY A 40 3.82 -5.55 -46.60
C GLY A 40 2.43 -6.09 -46.25
N ASP A 41 2.01 -7.14 -46.97
CA ASP A 41 0.67 -7.73 -46.83
C ASP A 41 0.43 -8.32 -45.44
N ILE A 42 -0.34 -7.63 -44.61
CA ILE A 42 -0.83 -8.15 -43.33
C ILE A 42 -1.94 -9.15 -43.62
N ARG A 43 -1.68 -10.44 -43.40
CA ARG A 43 -2.64 -11.52 -43.62
C ARG A 43 -3.31 -11.91 -42.31
N ILE A 44 -4.64 -11.94 -42.31
CA ILE A 44 -5.48 -12.34 -41.17
C ILE A 44 -6.19 -13.64 -41.55
N ASP A 45 -5.78 -14.75 -40.94
CA ASP A 45 -6.50 -16.02 -40.98
C ASP A 45 -7.52 -16.05 -39.82
N TRP A 46 -8.80 -16.11 -40.16
CA TRP A 46 -9.91 -16.10 -39.20
C TRP A 46 -10.14 -17.47 -38.52
N GLY A 47 -9.39 -18.50 -38.89
CA GLY A 47 -9.48 -19.82 -38.27
C GLY A 47 -10.71 -20.64 -38.68
N ASP A 48 -11.42 -20.20 -39.73
CA ASP A 48 -12.51 -20.94 -40.39
C ASP A 48 -12.24 -21.19 -41.88
N GLY A 49 -10.99 -20.99 -42.32
CA GLY A 49 -10.55 -21.13 -43.70
C GLY A 49 -10.63 -19.83 -44.51
N ASN A 50 -11.26 -18.76 -43.99
CA ASN A 50 -11.23 -17.44 -44.61
C ASN A 50 -9.95 -16.68 -44.23
N VAL A 51 -9.36 -16.03 -45.22
CA VAL A 51 -8.19 -15.17 -45.05
C VAL A 51 -8.47 -13.80 -45.67
N THR A 52 -8.15 -12.75 -44.94
CA THR A 52 -8.25 -11.36 -45.40
C THR A 52 -6.86 -10.73 -45.43
N VAL A 53 -6.60 -9.85 -46.41
CA VAL A 53 -5.42 -8.99 -46.42
C VAL A 53 -5.86 -7.61 -45.95
N ALA A 54 -5.23 -7.09 -44.90
CA ALA A 54 -5.58 -5.78 -44.37
C ALA A 54 -4.96 -4.67 -45.22
N ASP A 55 -5.79 -3.74 -45.68
CA ASP A 55 -5.34 -2.48 -46.24
C ASP A 55 -5.17 -1.47 -45.10
N VAL A 56 -3.92 -1.10 -44.83
CA VAL A 56 -3.53 -0.17 -43.77
C VAL A 56 -2.99 1.14 -44.34
N ALA A 57 -3.01 1.33 -45.66
CA ALA A 57 -2.58 2.59 -46.26
C ALA A 57 -3.59 3.70 -45.97
N MET A 58 -3.09 4.90 -45.65
CA MET A 58 -3.94 6.08 -45.49
C MET A 58 -4.60 6.47 -46.81
N SER A 59 -5.89 6.82 -46.73
CA SER A 59 -6.62 7.38 -47.88
C SER A 59 -6.15 8.81 -48.20
N SER A 60 -6.37 9.26 -49.43
CA SER A 60 -6.10 10.65 -49.83
C SER A 60 -6.85 11.68 -48.98
N ASP A 61 -8.05 11.32 -48.52
CA ASP A 61 -8.91 12.19 -47.75
C ASP A 61 -8.36 12.37 -46.32
N SER A 62 -7.92 11.27 -45.69
CA SER A 62 -7.28 11.33 -44.36
C SER A 62 -5.95 12.11 -44.38
N VAL A 63 -5.21 12.06 -45.50
CA VAL A 63 -4.01 12.90 -45.66
C VAL A 63 -4.39 14.39 -45.72
N ALA A 64 -5.47 14.75 -46.41
CA ALA A 64 -5.93 16.14 -46.50
C ALA A 64 -6.40 16.69 -45.15
N GLU A 65 -7.10 15.87 -44.35
CA GLU A 65 -7.57 16.22 -43.00
C GLU A 65 -6.39 16.50 -42.05
N ILE A 66 -5.37 15.65 -42.04
CA ILE A 66 -4.16 15.87 -41.21
C ILE A 66 -3.43 17.14 -41.63
N VAL A 67 -3.28 17.39 -42.94
CA VAL A 67 -2.64 18.62 -43.45
C VAL A 67 -3.46 19.87 -43.09
N SER A 68 -4.78 19.73 -42.92
CA SER A 68 -5.66 20.82 -42.48
C SER A 68 -5.56 21.15 -40.98
N GLY A 69 -4.78 20.36 -40.22
CA GLY A 69 -4.52 20.60 -38.79
C GLY A 69 -5.53 19.95 -37.85
N GLU A 70 -6.34 19.00 -38.33
CA GLU A 70 -7.19 18.19 -37.46
C GLU A 70 -6.35 17.12 -36.75
N ASP A 71 -6.49 17.02 -35.42
CA ASP A 71 -5.79 16.03 -34.59
C ASP A 71 -6.49 14.66 -34.71
N ILE A 72 -6.36 14.06 -35.89
CA ILE A 72 -6.99 12.79 -36.27
C ILE A 72 -5.91 11.72 -36.43
N MET A 73 -6.10 10.59 -35.76
CA MET A 73 -5.36 9.35 -36.03
C MET A 73 -6.21 8.42 -36.90
N PRO A 74 -6.04 8.45 -38.24
CA PRO A 74 -6.86 7.67 -39.15
C PRO A 74 -6.68 6.17 -38.90
N THR A 75 -7.75 5.43 -39.17
CA THR A 75 -7.80 3.99 -38.90
C THR A 75 -8.37 3.23 -40.06
N SER A 76 -7.89 2.00 -40.24
CA SER A 76 -8.56 1.00 -41.06
C SER A 76 -9.04 -0.16 -40.18
N SER A 77 -9.95 -0.97 -40.70
CA SER A 77 -10.42 -2.16 -39.98
C SER A 77 -10.65 -3.32 -40.92
N CYS A 78 -10.37 -4.52 -40.43
CA CYS A 78 -10.77 -5.77 -41.07
C CYS A 78 -11.83 -6.43 -40.21
N SER A 79 -12.89 -6.93 -40.83
CA SER A 79 -13.98 -7.55 -40.10
C SER A 79 -14.41 -8.88 -40.70
N HIS A 80 -14.94 -9.74 -39.85
CA HIS A 80 -15.45 -11.05 -40.23
C HIS A 80 -16.69 -11.41 -39.40
N ARG A 81 -17.51 -12.33 -39.90
CA ARG A 81 -18.68 -12.89 -39.21
C ARG A 81 -18.66 -14.40 -39.30
N TYR A 82 -18.93 -15.06 -38.18
CA TYR A 82 -18.99 -16.52 -38.11
C TYR A 82 -20.44 -17.00 -38.17
N ALA A 83 -20.67 -18.09 -38.91
CA ALA A 83 -22.01 -18.67 -39.09
C ALA A 83 -22.55 -19.39 -37.83
N GLU A 84 -21.67 -19.75 -36.90
CA GLU A 84 -21.98 -20.51 -35.69
C GLU A 84 -21.26 -19.92 -34.48
N ASP A 85 -21.88 -20.06 -33.31
CA ASP A 85 -21.26 -19.76 -32.03
C ASP A 85 -20.02 -20.64 -31.83
N GLY A 86 -18.94 -20.07 -31.29
CA GLY A 86 -17.77 -20.89 -30.95
C GLY A 86 -16.54 -20.11 -30.52
N LYS A 87 -15.44 -20.84 -30.34
CA LYS A 87 -14.10 -20.26 -30.14
C LYS A 87 -13.33 -20.36 -31.45
N ARG A 88 -12.66 -19.28 -31.83
CA ARG A 88 -11.86 -19.21 -33.06
C ARG A 88 -10.48 -18.65 -32.74
N THR A 89 -9.46 -19.28 -33.29
CA THR A 89 -8.08 -18.84 -33.18
C THR A 89 -7.76 -18.06 -34.43
N ILE A 90 -7.50 -16.76 -34.27
CA ILE A 90 -7.15 -15.86 -35.35
C ILE A 90 -5.63 -15.73 -35.39
N THR A 91 -5.08 -15.82 -36.60
CA THR A 91 -3.65 -15.69 -36.85
C THR A 91 -3.38 -14.51 -37.77
N VAL A 92 -2.58 -13.55 -37.29
CA VAL A 92 -2.14 -12.38 -38.06
C VAL A 92 -0.66 -12.55 -38.40
N THR A 93 -0.31 -12.41 -39.68
CA THR A 93 1.06 -12.52 -40.17
C THR A 93 1.46 -11.25 -40.90
N THR A 94 2.65 -10.74 -40.60
CA THR A 94 3.28 -9.59 -41.25
C THR A 94 4.68 -9.98 -41.72
N PRO A 95 5.04 -9.75 -42.99
CA PRO A 95 6.35 -10.14 -43.52
C PRO A 95 7.50 -9.29 -42.95
N SER A 96 7.23 -8.04 -42.59
CA SER A 96 8.23 -7.13 -42.00
C SER A 96 8.45 -7.36 -40.50
N GLY A 97 7.47 -8.00 -39.82
CA GLY A 97 7.42 -8.04 -38.36
C GLY A 97 6.81 -6.79 -37.71
N PHE A 98 6.51 -5.74 -38.49
CA PHE A 98 5.78 -4.57 -38.01
C PHE A 98 4.28 -4.74 -38.14
N LEU A 99 3.52 -4.24 -37.17
CA LEU A 99 2.06 -4.30 -37.17
C LEU A 99 1.48 -2.98 -36.64
N PRO A 100 0.71 -2.22 -37.44
CA PRO A 100 0.06 -1.00 -36.99
C PRO A 100 -1.25 -1.29 -36.24
N LEU A 101 -1.19 -2.17 -35.24
CA LEU A 101 -2.38 -2.61 -34.50
C LEU A 101 -2.86 -1.52 -33.55
N LYS A 102 -4.12 -1.11 -33.69
CA LYS A 102 -4.78 -0.18 -32.78
C LYS A 102 -5.61 -0.88 -31.74
N LYS A 103 -6.37 -1.90 -32.14
CA LYS A 103 -7.35 -2.56 -31.27
C LYS A 103 -7.70 -3.96 -31.73
N LEU A 104 -7.84 -4.86 -30.76
CA LEU A 104 -8.35 -6.22 -30.97
C LEU A 104 -9.86 -6.27 -30.78
N PRO A 105 -10.54 -7.31 -31.32
CA PRO A 105 -11.96 -7.51 -31.09
C PRO A 105 -12.24 -7.58 -29.59
N TYR A 106 -13.32 -6.95 -29.13
CA TYR A 106 -13.70 -7.00 -27.71
C TYR A 106 -14.04 -8.43 -27.25
N GLN A 107 -14.24 -9.35 -28.18
CA GLN A 107 -14.43 -10.78 -27.94
C GLN A 107 -13.13 -11.55 -27.62
N THR A 108 -11.98 -10.88 -27.63
CA THR A 108 -10.66 -11.51 -27.40
C THR A 108 -10.55 -12.03 -25.97
N VAL A 109 -10.40 -13.34 -25.83
CA VAL A 109 -10.29 -14.03 -24.54
C VAL A 109 -8.85 -14.43 -24.19
N SER A 110 -7.99 -14.64 -25.18
CA SER A 110 -6.60 -15.00 -24.93
C SER A 110 -5.65 -14.52 -26.02
N VAL A 111 -4.41 -14.21 -25.65
CA VAL A 111 -3.30 -13.97 -26.58
C VAL A 111 -2.19 -14.98 -26.29
N SER A 112 -1.79 -15.74 -27.30
CA SER A 112 -0.94 -16.93 -27.13
C SER A 112 0.51 -16.73 -27.59
N THR A 113 0.80 -15.66 -28.33
CA THR A 113 2.14 -15.38 -28.85
C THR A 113 2.56 -13.94 -28.57
N ALA A 114 3.85 -13.65 -28.79
CA ALA A 114 4.39 -12.30 -28.71
C ALA A 114 3.71 -11.38 -29.73
N LEU A 115 3.47 -10.13 -29.32
CA LEU A 115 3.03 -9.07 -30.21
C LEU A 115 4.13 -8.78 -31.24
N PRO A 116 3.82 -8.60 -32.53
CA PRO A 116 4.77 -8.05 -33.50
C PRO A 116 5.21 -6.64 -33.07
N THR A 117 6.23 -6.11 -33.71
CA THR A 117 6.70 -4.75 -33.41
C THR A 117 5.59 -3.75 -33.78
N LEU A 118 5.06 -3.03 -32.80
CA LEU A 118 4.03 -2.03 -33.02
C LEU A 118 4.61 -0.82 -33.74
N THR A 119 3.82 -0.20 -34.60
CA THR A 119 4.11 1.09 -35.23
C THR A 119 2.82 1.89 -35.34
N MET A 120 2.89 3.21 -35.31
CA MET A 120 1.74 4.10 -35.59
C MET A 120 1.83 4.70 -37.00
N GLY A 121 2.80 4.26 -37.82
CA GLY A 121 3.05 4.81 -39.16
C GLY A 121 4.16 5.86 -39.22
N GLU A 122 4.76 6.21 -38.08
CA GLU A 122 6.02 6.97 -38.03
C GLU A 122 7.09 6.24 -38.84
N SER A 123 7.89 7.00 -39.58
CA SER A 123 8.83 6.45 -40.55
C SER A 123 10.15 7.20 -40.53
N ASP A 124 11.25 6.48 -40.75
CA ASP A 124 12.56 7.08 -41.00
C ASP A 124 12.60 7.83 -42.36
N PRO A 125 13.66 8.59 -42.68
CA PRO A 125 13.79 9.29 -43.97
C PRO A 125 13.73 8.37 -45.20
N GLU A 126 13.98 7.07 -45.04
CA GLU A 126 13.87 6.05 -46.08
C GLU A 126 12.46 5.44 -46.17
N GLY A 127 11.52 5.89 -45.33
CA GLY A 127 10.13 5.45 -45.31
C GLY A 127 9.91 4.13 -44.56
N ARG A 128 10.89 3.66 -43.77
CA ARG A 128 10.75 2.43 -42.99
C ARG A 128 9.99 2.71 -41.69
N PRO A 129 9.05 1.84 -41.30
CA PRO A 129 8.29 2.02 -40.06
C PRO A 129 9.19 2.08 -38.83
N GLU A 130 8.91 3.03 -37.96
CA GLU A 130 9.54 3.14 -36.66
C GLU A 130 8.72 2.41 -35.59
N PRO A 131 9.37 1.75 -34.61
CA PRO A 131 8.68 1.14 -33.49
C PRO A 131 7.99 2.19 -32.62
N SER A 132 6.75 1.94 -32.20
CA SER A 132 6.04 2.80 -31.27
C SER A 132 6.65 2.74 -29.86
N ASP A 133 6.54 3.84 -29.13
CA ASP A 133 6.82 3.92 -27.70
C ASP A 133 5.56 3.77 -26.83
N THR A 134 4.39 3.59 -27.43
CA THR A 134 3.09 3.58 -26.75
C THR A 134 2.32 2.30 -27.07
N LEU A 135 1.85 1.60 -26.03
CA LEU A 135 0.94 0.47 -26.18
C LEU A 135 -0.49 1.01 -26.14
N PRO A 136 -1.23 1.04 -27.25
CA PRO A 136 -2.62 1.47 -27.23
C PRO A 136 -3.50 0.52 -26.39
N PRO A 137 -4.72 0.93 -26.00
CA PRO A 137 -5.68 0.07 -25.31
C PRO A 137 -6.22 -1.02 -26.24
N LEU A 138 -5.37 -2.03 -26.49
CA LEU A 138 -5.62 -3.12 -27.44
C LEU A 138 -6.87 -3.92 -27.08
N PHE A 139 -7.17 -4.04 -25.79
CA PHE A 139 -8.21 -4.91 -25.27
C PHE A 139 -9.50 -4.12 -25.00
N ALA A 140 -10.34 -4.06 -26.02
CA ALA A 140 -11.61 -3.37 -25.95
C ALA A 140 -12.53 -3.92 -24.84
N MET A 141 -13.23 -3.03 -24.15
CA MET A 141 -14.28 -3.40 -23.21
C MET A 141 -15.51 -3.90 -23.97
N ASN A 142 -16.11 -4.99 -23.50
CA ASN A 142 -17.40 -5.45 -23.98
C ASN A 142 -18.48 -4.40 -23.60
N PRO A 143 -19.24 -3.85 -24.56
CA PRO A 143 -20.23 -2.81 -24.30
C PRO A 143 -21.33 -3.21 -23.32
N LYS A 144 -21.63 -4.52 -23.19
CA LYS A 144 -22.66 -5.04 -22.29
C LYS A 144 -22.15 -5.21 -20.86
N THR A 145 -20.89 -5.61 -20.69
CA THR A 145 -20.33 -5.94 -19.37
C THR A 145 -19.41 -4.87 -18.82
N GLY A 146 -19.02 -3.88 -19.64
CA GLY A 146 -18.04 -2.85 -19.28
C GLY A 146 -16.65 -3.40 -18.97
N ARG A 147 -16.30 -4.58 -19.50
CA ARG A 147 -15.05 -5.30 -19.19
C ARG A 147 -14.50 -6.01 -20.41
N SER A 148 -13.18 -6.10 -20.51
CA SER A 148 -12.53 -6.95 -21.51
C SER A 148 -12.55 -8.43 -21.04
N PRO A 149 -12.96 -9.39 -21.89
CA PRO A 149 -13.01 -10.80 -21.53
C PRO A 149 -11.63 -11.48 -21.56
N LEU A 150 -10.55 -10.73 -21.85
CA LEU A 150 -9.18 -11.22 -21.84
C LEU A 150 -8.85 -11.85 -20.48
N ASN A 151 -8.62 -13.16 -20.47
CA ASN A 151 -8.34 -13.96 -19.28
C ASN A 151 -7.01 -14.72 -19.35
N PHE A 152 -6.32 -14.69 -20.49
CA PHE A 152 -4.97 -15.22 -20.65
C PHE A 152 -4.12 -14.33 -21.55
N ILE A 153 -2.87 -14.11 -21.15
CA ILE A 153 -1.85 -13.44 -21.95
C ILE A 153 -0.54 -14.17 -21.78
N CYS A 154 0.17 -14.39 -22.89
CA CYS A 154 1.45 -15.08 -22.84
C CYS A 154 2.52 -14.22 -22.11
N PRO A 155 3.49 -14.84 -21.41
CA PRO A 155 4.54 -14.09 -20.70
C PRO A 155 5.45 -13.26 -21.61
N ASP A 156 5.58 -13.65 -22.88
CA ASP A 156 6.43 -13.02 -23.88
C ASP A 156 5.68 -12.00 -24.75
N PHE A 157 4.47 -11.57 -24.34
CA PHE A 157 3.61 -10.70 -25.13
C PHE A 157 4.33 -9.43 -25.65
N LEU A 158 5.20 -8.82 -24.84
CA LEU A 158 5.94 -7.62 -25.21
C LEU A 158 7.37 -7.87 -25.73
N ALA A 159 7.76 -9.12 -26.02
CA ALA A 159 9.15 -9.48 -26.31
C ALA A 159 9.76 -8.72 -27.50
N ASN A 160 8.97 -8.41 -28.53
CA ASN A 160 9.42 -7.68 -29.72
C ASN A 160 9.28 -6.15 -29.60
N ASN A 161 8.83 -5.63 -28.46
CA ASN A 161 8.50 -4.21 -28.27
C ASN A 161 9.32 -3.54 -27.14
N PRO A 162 10.67 -3.54 -27.23
CA PRO A 162 11.52 -3.00 -26.16
C PRO A 162 11.45 -1.47 -26.01
N ASN A 163 10.94 -0.76 -27.04
CA ASN A 163 10.85 0.70 -27.06
C ASN A 163 9.62 1.25 -26.33
N LEU A 164 8.65 0.39 -26.00
CA LEU A 164 7.44 0.80 -25.29
C LEU A 164 7.79 1.39 -23.92
N ALA A 165 7.23 2.56 -23.67
CA ALA A 165 7.39 3.36 -22.47
C ALA A 165 6.05 3.82 -21.87
N PHE A 166 4.98 3.92 -22.68
CA PHE A 166 3.66 4.36 -22.24
C PHE A 166 2.65 3.20 -22.34
N PHE A 167 1.96 2.91 -21.25
CA PHE A 167 1.01 1.79 -21.11
C PHE A 167 -0.34 2.26 -20.59
N ASP A 168 -0.68 3.51 -20.84
CA ASP A 168 -1.88 4.13 -20.28
C ASP A 168 -3.11 3.39 -20.78
N GLU A 169 -3.92 2.90 -19.84
CA GLU A 169 -5.14 2.11 -20.08
C GLU A 169 -4.95 0.82 -20.90
N ALA A 170 -3.71 0.39 -21.16
CA ALA A 170 -3.39 -0.70 -22.08
C ALA A 170 -4.07 -2.04 -21.73
N PHE A 171 -4.29 -2.30 -20.44
CA PHE A 171 -4.96 -3.49 -19.91
C PHE A 171 -6.14 -3.10 -18.99
N MET A 172 -6.76 -1.94 -19.21
CA MET A 172 -7.86 -1.49 -18.35
C MET A 172 -9.07 -2.42 -18.45
N GLY A 173 -9.62 -2.83 -17.31
CA GLY A 173 -10.84 -3.64 -17.23
C GLY A 173 -10.68 -5.09 -17.71
N VAL A 174 -9.46 -5.63 -17.77
CA VAL A 174 -9.24 -7.03 -18.19
C VAL A 174 -9.71 -8.05 -17.16
N SER A 175 -10.08 -9.23 -17.65
CA SER A 175 -10.54 -10.36 -16.84
C SER A 175 -9.41 -11.29 -16.38
N LEU A 176 -8.15 -10.86 -16.50
CA LEU A 176 -6.98 -11.58 -16.00
C LEU A 176 -7.08 -11.80 -14.48
N LYS A 177 -6.63 -12.97 -14.01
CA LYS A 177 -6.51 -13.26 -12.57
C LYS A 177 -5.14 -12.91 -12.01
N THR A 178 -4.10 -13.12 -12.81
CA THR A 178 -2.74 -12.70 -12.52
C THR A 178 -2.09 -12.21 -13.80
N VAL A 179 -1.10 -11.33 -13.65
CA VAL A 179 -0.24 -10.89 -14.75
C VAL A 179 1.06 -11.68 -14.68
N PRO A 180 1.61 -12.17 -15.81
CA PRO A 180 2.96 -12.74 -15.81
C PRO A 180 3.97 -11.70 -15.31
N VAL A 181 4.78 -12.05 -14.32
CA VAL A 181 5.81 -11.13 -13.77
C VAL A 181 6.80 -10.65 -14.84
N SER A 182 7.00 -11.44 -15.90
CA SER A 182 7.88 -11.10 -17.02
C SER A 182 7.25 -10.16 -18.05
N LEU A 183 5.96 -9.84 -17.96
CA LEU A 183 5.23 -9.11 -19.02
C LEU A 183 5.97 -7.85 -19.47
N PHE A 184 6.40 -7.01 -18.52
CA PHE A 184 7.12 -5.75 -18.78
C PHE A 184 8.64 -5.91 -18.84
N SER A 185 9.19 -7.13 -18.74
CA SER A 185 10.64 -7.35 -18.76
C SER A 185 11.34 -6.82 -20.02
N PRO A 186 10.75 -6.85 -21.22
CA PRO A 186 11.37 -6.27 -22.42
C PRO A 186 11.50 -4.73 -22.37
N CYS A 187 10.59 -4.06 -21.65
CA CYS A 187 10.45 -2.60 -21.66
C CYS A 187 11.27 -2.00 -20.51
N LYS A 188 12.50 -1.53 -20.81
CA LYS A 188 13.48 -1.12 -19.79
C LYS A 188 13.32 0.33 -19.29
N SER A 189 12.40 1.09 -19.86
CA SER A 189 12.25 2.53 -19.61
C SER A 189 10.77 2.92 -19.54
N ILE A 190 10.01 2.29 -18.63
CA ILE A 190 8.58 2.56 -18.49
C ILE A 190 8.40 3.97 -17.93
N LYS A 191 7.72 4.84 -18.67
CA LYS A 191 7.44 6.24 -18.30
C LYS A 191 6.04 6.42 -17.74
N SER A 192 5.05 5.70 -18.25
CA SER A 192 3.67 5.83 -17.79
C SER A 192 2.94 4.49 -17.72
N LEU A 193 2.21 4.31 -16.61
CA LEU A 193 1.37 3.17 -16.28
C LEU A 193 -0.01 3.65 -15.80
N ALA A 194 -0.47 4.78 -16.34
CA ALA A 194 -1.65 5.45 -15.84
C ALA A 194 -2.90 4.59 -16.16
N ARG A 195 -3.63 4.17 -15.12
CA ARG A 195 -4.81 3.27 -15.22
C ARG A 195 -4.55 1.96 -15.98
N THR A 196 -3.30 1.52 -16.13
CA THR A 196 -2.94 0.38 -16.98
C THR A 196 -3.75 -0.87 -16.69
N PHE A 197 -4.01 -1.20 -15.42
CA PHE A 197 -4.85 -2.33 -15.00
C PHE A 197 -6.08 -1.89 -14.20
N ALA A 198 -6.48 -0.61 -14.25
CA ALA A 198 -7.64 -0.13 -13.51
C ALA A 198 -8.89 -0.97 -13.83
N HIS A 199 -9.76 -1.18 -12.84
CA HIS A 199 -11.00 -1.98 -12.94
C HIS A 199 -10.83 -3.47 -13.34
N SER A 200 -9.60 -3.99 -13.32
CA SER A 200 -9.32 -5.38 -13.70
C SER A 200 -9.76 -6.41 -12.64
N GLN A 201 -9.84 -7.68 -13.04
CA GLN A 201 -10.24 -8.79 -12.17
C GLN A 201 -9.06 -9.54 -11.54
N LEU A 202 -7.94 -8.86 -11.38
CA LEU A 202 -6.73 -9.39 -10.77
C LEU A 202 -7.01 -9.82 -9.33
N THR A 203 -6.53 -11.00 -8.97
CA THR A 203 -6.56 -11.51 -7.59
C THR A 203 -5.22 -11.32 -6.89
N ALA A 204 -4.13 -11.22 -7.65
CA ALA A 204 -2.79 -10.99 -7.12
C ALA A 204 -1.97 -10.04 -7.99
N ILE A 205 -1.07 -9.29 -7.35
CA ILE A 205 0.00 -8.51 -8.01
C ILE A 205 1.35 -9.13 -7.61
N PRO A 206 2.14 -9.66 -8.57
CA PRO A 206 3.37 -10.37 -8.25
C PRO A 206 4.55 -9.43 -7.99
N TYR A 207 5.50 -9.94 -7.21
CA TYR A 207 6.74 -9.26 -6.86
C TYR A 207 7.53 -8.73 -8.08
N GLY A 208 7.72 -7.41 -8.12
CA GLY A 208 8.52 -6.72 -9.12
C GLY A 208 7.97 -6.81 -10.55
N LEU A 209 6.66 -6.93 -10.72
CA LEU A 209 5.97 -6.75 -12.01
C LEU A 209 6.37 -5.44 -12.71
N LEU A 210 6.52 -4.36 -11.95
CA LEU A 210 6.81 -2.99 -12.39
C LEU A 210 8.26 -2.58 -12.08
N ARG A 211 9.19 -3.52 -11.96
CA ARG A 211 10.61 -3.24 -11.61
C ARG A 211 11.34 -2.31 -12.60
N HIS A 212 10.81 -2.18 -13.83
CA HIS A 212 11.36 -1.31 -14.88
C HIS A 212 10.67 0.06 -14.97
N ALA A 213 9.70 0.36 -14.08
CA ALA A 213 9.25 1.72 -13.86
C ALA A 213 10.43 2.58 -13.37
N LEU A 214 10.64 3.72 -14.00
CA LEU A 214 11.62 4.74 -13.60
C LEU A 214 11.17 5.48 -12.34
N THR A 215 12.06 6.27 -11.75
CA THR A 215 11.70 7.14 -10.62
C THR A 215 10.71 8.22 -11.05
N LEU A 216 10.84 8.75 -12.27
CA LEU A 216 9.93 9.78 -12.82
C LEU A 216 8.68 9.20 -13.47
N SER A 217 8.41 7.90 -13.32
CA SER A 217 7.25 7.29 -13.95
C SER A 217 5.95 7.76 -13.30
N LEU A 218 4.93 7.92 -14.14
CA LEU A 218 3.55 8.11 -13.72
C LEU A 218 2.91 6.75 -13.45
N CYS A 219 2.59 6.45 -12.20
CA CYS A 219 1.85 5.24 -11.79
C CYS A 219 0.53 5.62 -11.14
N GLU A 220 -0.20 6.51 -11.79
CA GLU A 220 -1.52 6.96 -11.37
C GLU A 220 -2.55 5.86 -11.62
N GLU A 221 -3.32 5.50 -10.59
CA GLU A 221 -4.45 4.58 -10.69
C GLU A 221 -4.13 3.22 -11.35
N THR A 222 -2.86 2.80 -11.36
CA THR A 222 -2.40 1.65 -12.15
C THR A 222 -3.21 0.38 -11.86
N PHE A 223 -3.58 0.15 -10.60
CA PHE A 223 -4.42 -0.96 -10.14
C PHE A 223 -5.69 -0.48 -9.41
N ALA A 224 -6.14 0.75 -9.67
CA ALA A 224 -7.34 1.30 -9.05
C ALA A 224 -8.57 0.42 -9.33
N HIS A 225 -9.45 0.31 -8.34
CA HIS A 225 -10.72 -0.40 -8.42
C HIS A 225 -10.62 -1.88 -8.81
N CYS A 226 -9.47 -2.52 -8.60
CA CYS A 226 -9.29 -3.97 -8.73
C CYS A 226 -9.91 -4.71 -7.52
N SER A 227 -11.24 -4.75 -7.44
CA SER A 227 -11.99 -5.26 -6.28
C SER A 227 -11.80 -6.75 -5.97
N SER A 228 -11.16 -7.51 -6.86
CA SER A 228 -10.85 -8.93 -6.66
C SER A 228 -9.48 -9.18 -6.01
N LEU A 229 -8.68 -8.14 -5.75
CA LEU A 229 -7.33 -8.29 -5.17
C LEU A 229 -7.38 -8.89 -3.76
N ARG A 230 -6.50 -9.86 -3.52
CA ARG A 230 -6.39 -10.58 -2.25
C ARG A 230 -4.96 -10.62 -1.72
N ASP A 231 -3.99 -10.60 -2.63
CA ASP A 231 -2.57 -10.74 -2.36
C ASP A 231 -1.78 -9.72 -3.18
N VAL A 232 -0.89 -8.97 -2.55
CA VAL A 232 -0.06 -7.97 -3.23
C VAL A 232 1.35 -8.05 -2.65
N ASP A 233 2.28 -8.51 -3.48
CA ASP A 233 3.70 -8.37 -3.22
C ASP A 233 4.18 -7.01 -3.72
N ASN A 234 5.34 -6.54 -3.26
CA ASN A 234 5.92 -5.27 -3.73
C ASN A 234 6.03 -5.25 -5.27
N PRO A 235 5.19 -4.45 -5.96
CA PRO A 235 5.15 -4.45 -7.43
C PRO A 235 6.43 -3.90 -8.05
N PHE A 236 7.24 -3.17 -7.29
CA PHE A 236 8.50 -2.56 -7.73
C PHE A 236 9.74 -3.40 -7.40
N GLY A 237 9.58 -4.50 -6.66
CA GLY A 237 10.68 -5.36 -6.23
C GLY A 237 11.62 -4.66 -5.25
N ASP A 238 12.92 -4.96 -5.29
CA ASP A 238 13.96 -4.40 -4.40
C ASP A 238 14.31 -2.93 -4.70
N LYS A 239 13.47 -2.22 -5.46
CA LYS A 239 13.76 -0.87 -5.92
C LYS A 239 13.67 0.11 -4.75
N LYS A 240 14.81 0.71 -4.38
CA LYS A 240 14.90 1.71 -3.31
C LYS A 240 14.10 2.99 -3.60
N ASN A 241 14.13 3.44 -4.85
CA ASN A 241 13.45 4.66 -5.28
C ASN A 241 12.17 4.29 -6.03
N LEU A 242 11.06 4.33 -5.31
CA LEU A 242 9.73 4.18 -5.88
C LEU A 242 9.42 5.32 -6.88
N PRO A 243 8.50 5.12 -7.83
CA PRO A 243 8.01 6.19 -8.70
C PRO A 243 7.52 7.40 -7.90
N VAL A 244 7.70 8.60 -8.47
CA VAL A 244 7.33 9.87 -7.82
C VAL A 244 5.82 10.02 -7.72
N CYS A 245 5.05 9.56 -8.71
CA CYS A 245 3.60 9.61 -8.67
C CYS A 245 3.01 8.20 -8.51
N LEU A 246 2.34 7.99 -7.38
CA LEU A 246 1.53 6.82 -7.05
C LEU A 246 0.06 7.19 -6.81
N GLU A 247 -0.41 8.34 -7.28
CA GLU A 247 -1.77 8.83 -7.01
C GLU A 247 -2.83 7.77 -7.32
N GLY A 248 -3.56 7.33 -6.29
CA GLY A 248 -4.60 6.32 -6.42
C GLY A 248 -4.12 4.95 -6.92
N PHE A 249 -2.82 4.64 -6.84
CA PHE A 249 -2.20 3.43 -7.43
C PHE A 249 -2.97 2.13 -7.19
N MET A 250 -3.53 1.93 -6.00
CA MET A 250 -4.43 0.83 -5.65
C MET A 250 -5.74 1.34 -4.99
N LEU A 251 -6.28 2.46 -5.48
CA LEU A 251 -7.49 3.07 -4.93
C LEU A 251 -8.64 2.04 -4.84
N GLY A 252 -9.27 1.95 -3.66
CA GLY A 252 -10.36 0.99 -3.40
C GLY A 252 -9.89 -0.43 -3.07
N ALA A 253 -8.59 -0.69 -2.98
CA ALA A 253 -8.06 -1.95 -2.45
C ALA A 253 -8.20 -2.03 -0.92
N ALA A 254 -8.25 -3.25 -0.38
CA ALA A 254 -8.33 -3.45 1.06
C ALA A 254 -7.08 -2.91 1.78
N PRO A 255 -7.20 -2.22 2.93
CA PRO A 255 -6.08 -1.58 3.64
C PRO A 255 -4.88 -2.50 3.88
N ARG A 256 -5.12 -3.78 4.18
CA ARG A 256 -4.06 -4.79 4.42
C ARG A 256 -3.13 -5.04 3.23
N LEU A 257 -3.56 -4.70 2.02
CA LEU A 257 -2.79 -4.95 0.78
C LEU A 257 -1.69 -3.91 0.54
N PHE A 258 -1.60 -2.87 1.37
CA PHE A 258 -0.61 -1.81 1.26
C PHE A 258 0.65 -2.08 2.11
N ALA A 259 0.81 -3.30 2.65
CA ALA A 259 1.95 -3.65 3.50
C ALA A 259 3.31 -3.46 2.82
N TRP A 260 3.37 -3.56 1.49
CA TRP A 260 4.58 -3.32 0.69
C TRP A 260 4.97 -1.83 0.57
N CYS A 261 4.02 -0.92 0.82
CA CYS A 261 4.18 0.51 0.63
C CYS A 261 4.54 1.19 1.96
N ASP A 262 5.52 2.09 1.92
CA ASP A 262 5.93 2.89 3.07
C ASP A 262 4.74 3.69 3.62
N LYS A 263 4.58 3.74 4.95
CA LYS A 263 3.44 4.39 5.63
C LYS A 263 3.17 5.80 5.10
N GLY A 264 4.21 6.62 4.94
CA GLY A 264 4.09 8.00 4.44
C GLY A 264 3.64 8.17 2.99
N ARG A 265 3.56 7.07 2.22
CA ARG A 265 3.11 7.06 0.82
C ARG A 265 1.82 6.27 0.58
N ARG A 266 1.29 5.59 1.61
CA ARG A 266 0.09 4.75 1.47
C ARG A 266 -1.13 5.56 1.03
N GLN A 267 -1.33 6.73 1.63
CA GLN A 267 -2.45 7.61 1.27
C GLN A 267 -2.37 8.05 -0.20
N GLU A 268 -1.19 8.47 -0.66
CA GLU A 268 -0.92 8.77 -2.08
C GLU A 268 -1.32 7.56 -2.96
N ALA A 269 -0.92 6.35 -2.56
CA ALA A 269 -1.27 5.10 -3.24
C ALA A 269 -2.77 4.72 -3.19
N GLY A 270 -3.62 5.50 -2.52
CA GLY A 270 -5.07 5.25 -2.40
C GLY A 270 -5.47 4.40 -1.19
N TRP A 271 -4.60 4.24 -0.19
CA TRP A 271 -4.94 3.61 1.09
C TRP A 271 -5.83 4.55 1.91
N ILE A 272 -6.90 3.98 2.47
CA ILE A 272 -7.80 4.67 3.39
C ILE A 272 -7.72 3.95 4.73
N ARG A 273 -7.43 4.68 5.81
CA ARG A 273 -7.38 4.12 7.16
C ARG A 273 -8.77 3.55 7.53
N PRO A 274 -8.89 2.26 7.86
CA PRO A 274 -10.14 1.73 8.37
C PRO A 274 -10.38 2.22 9.79
N HIS A 275 -11.64 2.51 10.11
CA HIS A 275 -12.07 2.84 11.47
C HIS A 275 -11.72 1.75 12.47
N ALA A 276 -11.30 2.16 13.67
CA ALA A 276 -11.10 1.25 14.79
C ALA A 276 -12.40 0.50 15.13
N ASN A 277 -12.27 -0.77 15.51
CA ASN A 277 -13.39 -1.65 15.88
C ASN A 277 -13.00 -2.68 16.96
N LEU A 278 -13.98 -3.42 17.48
CA LEU A 278 -13.80 -4.38 18.57
C LEU A 278 -12.85 -5.55 18.28
N ALA A 279 -12.61 -5.88 17.00
CA ALA A 279 -11.66 -6.92 16.62
C ALA A 279 -10.21 -6.42 16.54
N ASP A 280 -10.02 -5.10 16.58
CA ASP A 280 -8.69 -4.50 16.58
C ASP A 280 -8.00 -4.62 17.96
N PRO A 281 -6.66 -4.50 18.01
CA PRO A 281 -5.92 -4.40 19.26
C PRO A 281 -6.45 -3.27 20.15
N CYS A 282 -6.35 -3.44 21.47
CA CYS A 282 -6.76 -2.43 22.43
C CYS A 282 -5.72 -2.20 23.53
N PHE A 283 -5.69 -0.97 24.05
CA PHE A 283 -4.98 -0.62 25.27
C PHE A 283 -5.95 -0.71 26.46
N GLU A 284 -5.58 -1.47 27.49
CA GLU A 284 -6.46 -1.82 28.61
C GLU A 284 -5.93 -1.29 29.96
N PHE A 285 -6.80 -0.63 30.72
CA PHE A 285 -6.49 -0.14 32.06
C PHE A 285 -7.73 -0.09 32.96
N ASP A 286 -7.51 -0.05 34.27
CA ASP A 286 -8.56 0.10 35.27
C ASP A 286 -8.73 1.54 35.70
N TRP A 287 -9.97 2.02 35.68
CA TRP A 287 -10.36 3.35 36.09
C TRP A 287 -11.27 3.30 37.32
N HIS A 288 -10.91 4.00 38.38
CA HIS A 288 -11.76 4.19 39.54
C HIS A 288 -12.69 5.39 39.32
N ALA A 289 -13.97 5.10 39.03
CA ALA A 289 -15.00 6.11 38.91
C ALA A 289 -15.49 6.54 40.31
N ALA A 290 -15.20 7.78 40.68
CA ALA A 290 -15.75 8.42 41.87
C ALA A 290 -17.04 9.20 41.55
N PRO A 291 -17.96 9.38 42.51
CA PRO A 291 -19.15 10.21 42.31
C PRO A 291 -18.74 11.64 41.91
N LEU A 292 -19.39 12.20 40.87
CA LEU A 292 -19.22 13.59 40.43
C LEU A 292 -17.79 13.96 39.98
N SER A 293 -16.95 12.99 39.63
CA SER A 293 -15.65 13.27 39.02
C SER A 293 -15.87 13.81 37.60
N SER A 294 -15.41 15.04 37.35
CA SER A 294 -15.30 15.63 36.00
C SER A 294 -13.90 15.47 35.43
N GLU A 295 -13.07 14.60 36.02
CA GLU A 295 -11.70 14.41 35.57
C GLU A 295 -11.68 13.60 34.26
N PRO A 296 -10.95 14.06 33.24
CA PRO A 296 -10.80 13.28 32.03
C PRO A 296 -10.07 11.97 32.29
N ILE A 297 -10.57 10.90 31.67
CA ILE A 297 -10.03 9.55 31.78
C ILE A 297 -8.74 9.43 30.96
N VAL A 298 -8.74 10.06 29.77
CA VAL A 298 -7.60 10.17 28.87
C VAL A 298 -7.46 11.63 28.45
N LEU A 299 -6.24 12.17 28.44
CA LEU A 299 -5.94 13.47 27.85
C LEU A 299 -4.99 13.29 26.68
N PHE A 300 -5.38 13.75 25.50
CA PHE A 300 -4.49 13.77 24.36
C PHE A 300 -3.43 14.86 24.54
N TYR A 301 -2.23 14.59 24.06
CA TYR A 301 -1.24 15.65 23.94
C TYR A 301 -1.68 16.64 22.85
N PRO A 302 -1.41 17.94 23.04
CA PRO A 302 -1.54 18.92 21.96
C PRO A 302 -0.70 18.48 20.76
N ILE A 303 -1.21 18.70 19.56
CA ILE A 303 -0.48 18.41 18.33
C ILE A 303 -0.68 19.56 17.34
N ASP A 304 0.38 19.91 16.63
CA ASP A 304 0.39 21.02 15.67
C ASP A 304 -0.20 20.65 14.30
N LEU A 305 -0.46 19.36 14.08
CA LEU A 305 -0.96 18.79 12.84
C LEU A 305 -2.14 17.86 13.11
N GLU A 306 -3.19 17.96 12.28
CA GLU A 306 -4.30 17.01 12.31
C GLU A 306 -3.79 15.60 11.99
N LEU A 307 -4.19 14.61 12.79
CA LEU A 307 -3.82 13.21 12.60
C LEU A 307 -5.04 12.40 12.21
N GLU A 308 -4.99 11.64 11.13
CA GLU A 308 -6.10 10.74 10.79
C GLU A 308 -6.18 9.56 11.75
N GLY A 309 -7.35 9.38 12.38
CA GLY A 309 -7.69 8.16 13.11
C GLY A 309 -8.72 8.37 14.21
N ASP A 310 -9.13 7.26 14.80
CA ASP A 310 -10.16 7.18 15.81
C ASP A 310 -9.82 6.11 16.86
N LEU A 311 -10.54 6.17 17.98
CA LEU A 311 -10.58 5.11 18.97
C LEU A 311 -11.99 4.54 19.04
N PHE A 312 -12.09 3.22 19.17
CA PHE A 312 -13.32 2.57 19.59
C PHE A 312 -13.17 2.20 21.06
N VAL A 313 -13.93 2.87 21.92
CA VAL A 313 -13.76 2.83 23.37
C VAL A 313 -14.82 1.93 24.00
N GLU A 314 -14.39 0.95 24.80
CA GLU A 314 -15.24 0.24 25.74
C GLU A 314 -15.02 0.80 27.14
N TRP A 315 -16.07 1.35 27.77
CA TRP A 315 -15.97 1.99 29.08
C TRP A 315 -16.00 1.02 30.27
N GLY A 316 -16.35 -0.25 30.01
CA GLY A 316 -16.40 -1.29 31.03
C GLY A 316 -17.72 -1.39 31.80
N ASP A 317 -18.66 -0.47 31.58
CA ASP A 317 -20.03 -0.50 32.11
C ASP A 317 -21.06 -0.99 31.06
N GLY A 318 -20.58 -1.46 29.91
CA GLY A 318 -21.38 -1.87 28.75
C GLY A 318 -21.61 -0.76 27.73
N ALA A 319 -21.24 0.49 28.03
CA ALA A 319 -21.23 1.56 27.05
C ALA A 319 -19.99 1.44 26.14
N VAL A 320 -20.23 1.69 24.85
CA VAL A 320 -19.19 1.77 23.82
C VAL A 320 -19.41 3.00 22.96
N GLU A 321 -18.32 3.60 22.49
CA GLU A 321 -18.40 4.72 21.57
C GLU A 321 -17.18 4.79 20.67
N ARG A 322 -17.34 5.40 19.50
CA ARG A 322 -16.25 5.66 18.59
C ARG A 322 -15.97 7.16 18.57
N ILE A 323 -14.72 7.52 18.79
CA ILE A 323 -14.29 8.89 19.01
C ILE A 323 -13.19 9.21 18.01
N ASP A 324 -13.44 10.17 17.13
CA ASP A 324 -12.37 10.82 16.37
C ASP A 324 -11.52 11.61 17.36
N TRP A 325 -10.24 11.24 17.49
CA TRP A 325 -9.40 11.86 18.51
C TRP A 325 -9.09 13.32 18.22
N ASN A 326 -9.36 13.88 17.03
CA ASN A 326 -9.19 15.32 16.75
C ASN A 326 -10.45 16.12 17.11
N SER A 327 -11.59 15.45 17.32
CA SER A 327 -12.84 16.11 17.72
C SER A 327 -12.85 16.58 19.18
N THR A 328 -11.88 16.11 19.99
CA THR A 328 -11.76 16.41 21.41
C THR A 328 -10.30 16.36 21.88
N ASP A 329 -9.96 17.12 22.91
CA ASP A 329 -8.64 17.07 23.55
C ASP A 329 -8.56 16.02 24.67
N ALA A 330 -9.69 15.42 25.05
CA ALA A 330 -9.74 14.46 26.13
C ALA A 330 -10.94 13.51 26.01
N LEU A 331 -10.80 12.31 26.57
CA LEU A 331 -11.88 11.32 26.67
C LEU A 331 -12.45 11.35 28.09
N SER A 332 -13.77 11.45 28.19
CA SER A 332 -14.50 11.51 29.46
C SER A 332 -15.75 10.65 29.38
N HIS A 333 -16.08 9.95 30.47
CA HIS A 333 -17.29 9.16 30.58
C HIS A 333 -17.91 9.31 31.96
N THR A 334 -19.24 9.31 32.03
CA THR A 334 -19.98 9.42 33.29
C THR A 334 -20.54 8.07 33.68
N TYR A 335 -19.98 7.49 34.75
CA TYR A 335 -20.44 6.22 35.30
C TYR A 335 -21.63 6.41 36.23
N ALA A 336 -22.66 5.57 36.07
CA ALA A 336 -23.86 5.63 36.89
C ALA A 336 -23.62 5.20 38.35
N GLN A 337 -22.66 4.29 38.58
CA GLN A 337 -22.28 3.81 39.90
C GLN A 337 -20.79 4.02 40.14
N PRO A 338 -20.37 4.42 41.35
CA PRO A 338 -18.96 4.42 41.71
C PRO A 338 -18.40 3.00 41.68
N GLY A 339 -17.15 2.85 41.26
CA GLY A 339 -16.52 1.54 41.16
C GLY A 339 -15.27 1.55 40.28
N VAL A 340 -14.64 0.39 40.17
CA VAL A 340 -13.51 0.19 39.26
C VAL A 340 -14.04 -0.44 37.97
N TYR A 341 -13.74 0.20 36.85
CA TYR A 341 -14.17 -0.23 35.51
C TYR A 341 -12.94 -0.51 34.65
N ARG A 342 -13.02 -1.55 33.81
CA ARG A 342 -11.99 -1.84 32.82
C ARG A 342 -12.29 -1.08 31.53
N VAL A 343 -11.47 -0.08 31.24
CA VAL A 343 -11.56 0.69 30.01
C VAL A 343 -10.66 0.06 28.94
N LYS A 344 -11.16 -0.06 27.73
CA LYS A 344 -10.42 -0.55 26.56
C LYS A 344 -10.46 0.48 25.45
N LEU A 345 -9.30 0.86 24.93
CA LEU A 345 -9.16 1.76 23.80
C LEU A 345 -8.71 0.95 22.58
N HIS A 346 -9.63 0.58 21.69
CA HIS A 346 -9.29 -0.09 20.44
C HIS A 346 -8.80 0.91 19.40
N TYR A 347 -7.81 0.51 18.61
CA TYR A 347 -7.19 1.35 17.58
C TYR A 347 -6.84 0.54 16.34
N THR A 348 -6.87 1.16 15.17
CA THR A 348 -6.59 0.51 13.89
C THR A 348 -5.26 -0.27 13.91
N ALA A 349 -5.32 -1.58 13.64
CA ALA A 349 -4.15 -2.45 13.75
C ALA A 349 -2.97 -2.00 12.85
N GLY A 350 -1.76 -1.93 13.44
CA GLY A 350 -0.53 -1.57 12.73
C GLY A 350 -0.33 -0.07 12.49
N GLU A 351 -1.32 0.74 12.84
CA GLU A 351 -1.29 2.19 12.70
C GLU A 351 -0.97 2.88 14.04
N GLU A 352 -0.36 4.05 13.94
CA GLU A 352 -0.01 4.86 15.10
C GLU A 352 -1.25 5.55 15.68
N VAL A 353 -1.23 5.76 17.00
CA VAL A 353 -2.28 6.38 17.78
C VAL A 353 -1.86 7.78 18.22
N ARG A 354 -2.82 8.72 18.28
CA ARG A 354 -2.57 10.06 18.84
C ARG A 354 -2.03 9.93 20.27
N PRO A 355 -0.87 10.51 20.60
CA PRO A 355 -0.28 10.39 21.93
C PRO A 355 -1.23 10.88 23.02
N PHE A 356 -1.31 10.14 24.13
CA PHE A 356 -2.16 10.51 25.27
C PHE A 356 -1.52 10.18 26.62
N ARG A 357 -2.10 10.72 27.69
CA ARG A 357 -1.85 10.36 29.08
C ARG A 357 -3.14 9.95 29.79
N LEU A 358 -3.02 9.12 30.82
CA LEU A 358 -4.16 8.67 31.64
C LEU A 358 -4.49 9.69 32.73
N GLY A 359 -5.75 9.78 33.15
CA GLY A 359 -6.20 10.61 34.29
C GLY A 359 -5.78 10.05 35.66
N ARG A 360 -5.97 10.81 36.74
CA ARG A 360 -5.47 10.49 38.10
C ARG A 360 -6.08 9.25 38.74
N ALA A 361 -7.29 8.87 38.33
CA ALA A 361 -8.03 7.73 38.88
C ALA A 361 -7.68 6.38 38.22
N VAL A 362 -6.63 6.32 37.39
CA VAL A 362 -6.11 5.04 36.91
C VAL A 362 -5.56 4.22 38.09
N THR A 363 -5.91 2.94 38.14
CA THR A 363 -5.52 2.02 39.23
C THR A 363 -4.61 0.90 38.77
N ALA A 364 -4.72 0.45 37.52
CA ALA A 364 -3.84 -0.57 36.93
C ALA A 364 -3.77 -0.40 35.42
N ILE A 365 -2.63 -0.73 34.82
CA ILE A 365 -2.46 -0.85 33.36
C ILE A 365 -2.16 -2.32 33.07
N HIS A 366 -2.79 -2.88 32.02
CA HIS A 366 -2.76 -4.33 31.79
C HIS A 366 -1.91 -4.76 30.59
N ASN A 367 -1.63 -3.86 29.65
CA ASN A 367 -0.83 -4.19 28.46
C ASN A 367 0.01 -3.01 27.94
N ALA A 368 0.85 -3.30 26.95
CA ALA A 368 1.71 -2.33 26.28
C ALA A 368 0.91 -1.16 25.71
N LEU A 369 1.48 0.04 25.79
CA LEU A 369 0.95 1.22 25.08
C LEU A 369 0.89 0.93 23.58
N PRO A 370 -0.09 1.51 22.86
CA PRO A 370 -0.05 1.47 21.41
C PRO A 370 1.17 2.26 20.90
N ALA A 371 1.58 1.99 19.66
CA ALA A 371 2.57 2.82 19.00
C ALA A 371 1.99 4.24 18.85
N PHE A 372 2.70 5.24 19.32
CA PHE A 372 2.28 6.64 19.21
C PHE A 372 2.88 7.31 17.98
N HIS A 373 2.15 8.29 17.45
CA HIS A 373 2.73 9.20 16.47
C HIS A 373 3.95 9.92 17.07
N PRO A 374 5.05 10.08 16.31
CA PRO A 374 6.23 10.79 16.79
C PRO A 374 5.88 12.19 17.26
N ARG A 375 6.42 12.59 18.41
CA ARG A 375 6.32 13.97 18.91
C ARG A 375 7.57 14.75 18.54
N THR A 376 7.40 15.92 17.92
CA THR A 376 8.46 16.92 17.78
C THR A 376 8.67 17.60 19.13
N VAL A 377 9.85 17.39 19.72
CA VAL A 377 10.16 17.83 21.09
C VAL A 377 10.80 19.22 21.05
N GLU A 378 10.07 20.27 21.39
CA GLU A 378 10.67 21.60 21.61
C GLU A 378 10.73 22.03 23.09
N THR A 379 9.93 21.45 24.00
CA THR A 379 9.87 21.97 25.39
C THR A 379 9.86 20.95 26.52
N LEU A 380 9.27 19.76 26.36
CA LEU A 380 9.29 18.70 27.37
C LEU A 380 9.44 17.37 26.65
N GLY A 381 10.43 16.57 27.06
CA GLY A 381 10.85 15.35 26.37
C GLY A 381 9.75 14.34 26.07
N ASP A 382 10.10 13.38 25.23
CA ASP A 382 9.22 12.29 24.80
C ASP A 382 8.79 11.37 25.97
N PHE A 383 7.65 11.69 26.60
CA PHE A 383 6.94 11.01 27.71
C PHE A 383 7.28 11.56 29.11
N CYS A 384 7.84 12.76 29.17
CA CYS A 384 8.03 13.48 30.43
C CYS A 384 6.71 13.60 31.22
N GLY A 385 6.72 13.13 32.47
CA GLY A 385 5.57 13.20 33.37
C GLY A 385 4.32 12.44 32.90
N TRP A 386 4.45 11.46 32.00
CA TRP A 386 3.34 10.79 31.33
C TRP A 386 2.23 10.29 32.29
N ALA A 387 2.59 9.56 33.33
CA ALA A 387 1.72 9.08 34.40
C ALA A 387 2.17 9.62 35.77
N ALA A 388 2.66 10.85 35.83
CA ALA A 388 2.99 11.50 37.10
C ALA A 388 1.73 11.72 37.96
N ASP A 389 1.87 11.64 39.28
CA ASP A 389 0.83 11.84 40.29
C ASP A 389 -0.42 10.94 40.15
N ARG A 390 -0.27 9.75 39.57
CA ARG A 390 -1.32 8.71 39.55
C ARG A 390 -1.33 7.95 40.87
N ARG A 391 -1.87 8.61 41.90
CA ARG A 391 -1.77 8.16 43.30
C ARG A 391 -2.50 6.86 43.61
N GLU A 392 -3.44 6.44 42.74
CA GLU A 392 -4.17 5.19 42.86
C GLU A 392 -3.58 4.07 41.99
N LEU A 393 -2.59 4.36 41.14
CA LEU A 393 -1.94 3.38 40.27
C LEU A 393 -1.13 2.39 41.11
N ARG A 394 -1.43 1.10 40.96
CA ARG A 394 -0.87 -0.01 41.75
C ARG A 394 0.08 -0.88 40.95
N SER A 395 -0.21 -1.09 39.67
CA SER A 395 0.54 -2.01 38.81
C SER A 395 0.59 -1.54 37.36
N ILE A 396 1.70 -1.87 36.70
CA ILE A 396 1.93 -1.66 35.27
C ILE A 396 2.54 -2.95 34.66
N PRO A 397 2.34 -3.21 33.37
CA PRO A 397 2.89 -4.40 32.72
C PRO A 397 4.38 -4.22 32.41
N GLU A 398 5.14 -5.32 32.35
CA GLU A 398 6.58 -5.31 32.06
C GLU A 398 6.90 -4.75 30.67
N ASP A 399 6.03 -5.01 29.70
CA ASP A 399 6.16 -4.63 28.30
C ASP A 399 5.50 -3.29 27.97
N LEU A 400 5.23 -2.45 28.96
CA LEU A 400 4.47 -1.19 28.80
C LEU A 400 4.94 -0.33 27.61
N PHE A 401 6.24 -0.26 27.39
CA PHE A 401 6.84 0.57 26.33
C PHE A 401 7.28 -0.22 25.07
N ALA A 402 6.93 -1.50 24.96
CA ALA A 402 7.45 -2.37 23.89
C ALA A 402 7.13 -1.89 22.46
N ASN A 403 6.00 -1.21 22.26
CA ASN A 403 5.58 -0.67 20.95
C ASN A 403 6.15 0.72 20.65
N ASN A 404 6.93 1.30 21.56
CA ASN A 404 7.49 2.65 21.41
C ASN A 404 9.03 2.63 21.61
N PRO A 405 9.79 1.88 20.77
CA PRO A 405 11.23 1.68 20.97
C PRO A 405 12.07 2.95 20.77
N THR A 406 11.51 3.97 20.14
CA THR A 406 12.18 5.25 19.84
C THR A 406 12.12 6.24 21.00
N ILE A 407 11.55 5.87 22.16
CA ILE A 407 11.46 6.76 23.33
C ILE A 407 12.85 7.15 23.81
N VAL A 408 13.09 8.46 23.91
CA VAL A 408 14.38 9.01 24.36
C VAL A 408 14.34 9.61 25.76
N ASN A 409 13.17 9.93 26.34
CA ASN A 409 13.09 10.65 27.63
C ASN A 409 11.87 10.30 28.51
N LEU A 410 12.06 9.47 29.54
CA LEU A 410 11.03 9.11 30.54
C LEU A 410 11.16 9.88 31.86
N GLU A 411 11.68 11.10 31.83
CA GLU A 411 11.78 11.96 33.02
C GLU A 411 10.43 12.05 33.76
N GLN A 412 10.45 11.73 35.05
CA GLN A 412 9.29 11.76 35.94
C GLN A 412 8.04 10.98 35.47
N ALA A 413 8.17 10.02 34.55
CA ALA A 413 7.02 9.34 33.95
C ALA A 413 6.05 8.71 34.96
N PHE A 414 6.52 8.25 36.13
CA PHE A 414 5.70 7.71 37.23
C PHE A 414 5.91 8.44 38.56
N ALA A 415 6.50 9.64 38.53
CA ALA A 415 6.77 10.39 39.75
C ALA A 415 5.46 10.62 40.55
N GLY A 416 5.47 10.35 41.85
CA GLY A 416 4.29 10.53 42.72
C GLY A 416 3.24 9.42 42.65
N CYS A 417 3.49 8.30 41.97
CA CYS A 417 2.65 7.09 42.03
C CYS A 417 2.81 6.38 43.38
N VAL A 418 2.24 6.94 44.44
CA VAL A 418 2.49 6.52 45.83
C VAL A 418 1.99 5.11 46.15
N GLN A 419 1.07 4.54 45.37
CA GLN A 419 0.52 3.19 45.57
C GLN A 419 1.13 2.14 44.64
N LEU A 420 2.06 2.50 43.75
CA LEU A 420 2.72 1.58 42.84
C LEU A 420 3.61 0.63 43.65
N THR A 421 3.29 -0.67 43.69
CA THR A 421 3.94 -1.62 44.60
C THR A 421 5.08 -2.40 43.96
N ASP A 422 4.90 -2.80 42.70
CA ASP A 422 5.82 -3.68 41.99
C ASP A 422 5.92 -3.22 40.53
N VAL A 423 7.15 -3.15 40.03
CA VAL A 423 7.49 -2.81 38.64
C VAL A 423 8.53 -3.82 38.18
N ALA A 424 8.34 -4.38 37.00
CA ALA A 424 9.25 -5.39 36.47
C ALA A 424 10.66 -4.83 36.28
N ASP A 425 11.67 -5.65 36.56
CA ASP A 425 13.07 -5.25 36.43
C ASP A 425 13.43 -4.81 35.01
N GLY A 426 12.79 -5.38 33.99
CA GLY A 426 12.97 -5.08 32.57
C GLY A 426 12.18 -3.89 32.02
N ILE A 427 11.51 -3.08 32.84
CA ILE A 427 10.55 -2.06 32.37
C ILE A 427 11.06 -1.12 31.26
N VAL A 428 12.36 -0.81 31.19
CA VAL A 428 12.96 0.02 30.13
C VAL A 428 13.98 -0.73 29.26
N SER A 429 14.04 -2.07 29.32
CA SER A 429 15.04 -2.85 28.56
C SER A 429 14.84 -2.82 27.04
N MET A 430 13.61 -2.52 26.59
CA MET A 430 13.23 -2.46 25.17
C MET A 430 13.46 -1.09 24.52
N LEU A 431 14.11 -0.15 25.23
CA LEU A 431 14.32 1.23 24.79
C LEU A 431 15.80 1.51 24.49
N PRO A 432 16.31 1.14 23.29
CA PRO A 432 17.73 1.26 22.95
C PRO A 432 18.23 2.71 22.88
N ASP A 433 17.35 3.67 22.58
CA ASP A 433 17.70 5.08 22.37
C ASP A 433 17.45 5.96 23.60
N LEU A 434 17.16 5.36 24.76
CA LEU A 434 16.80 6.08 25.99
C LEU A 434 17.96 6.92 26.54
N LYS A 435 17.75 8.22 26.69
CA LYS A 435 18.78 9.20 27.11
C LYS A 435 18.54 9.82 28.48
N CYS A 436 17.30 9.81 28.98
CA CYS A 436 16.96 10.40 30.26
C CYS A 436 15.83 9.63 30.94
N THR A 437 16.02 9.33 32.22
CA THR A 437 15.02 8.71 33.11
C THR A 437 14.97 9.42 34.47
N ASP A 438 15.38 10.68 34.54
CA ASP A 438 15.50 11.43 35.78
C ASP A 438 14.20 11.41 36.59
N GLY A 439 14.29 10.94 37.84
CA GLY A 439 13.15 10.88 38.75
C GLY A 439 11.94 10.07 38.24
N MET A 440 12.11 9.14 37.30
CA MET A 440 11.03 8.32 36.74
C MET A 440 10.11 7.73 37.81
N PHE A 441 10.66 7.27 38.94
CA PHE A 441 9.92 6.71 40.08
C PHE A 441 9.99 7.57 41.35
N ALA A 442 10.31 8.85 41.22
CA ALA A 442 10.42 9.74 42.37
C ALA A 442 9.15 9.71 43.22
N PHE A 443 9.28 9.57 44.54
CA PHE A 443 8.14 9.53 45.48
C PHE A 443 7.17 8.34 45.29
N CYS A 444 7.56 7.26 44.61
CA CYS A 444 6.82 5.99 44.62
C CYS A 444 7.02 5.24 45.94
N LYS A 445 6.32 5.69 46.99
CA LYS A 445 6.56 5.25 48.39
C LYS A 445 6.25 3.79 48.70
N SER A 446 5.39 3.15 47.90
CA SER A 446 5.02 1.74 48.09
C SER A 446 5.91 0.77 47.31
N LEU A 447 6.81 1.28 46.49
CA LEU A 447 7.69 0.47 45.66
C LEU A 447 8.81 -0.11 46.53
N LYS A 448 8.99 -1.43 46.52
CA LYS A 448 9.96 -2.13 47.38
C LYS A 448 11.41 -1.88 46.97
N ALA A 449 11.65 -1.80 45.66
CA ALA A 449 12.96 -1.58 45.07
C ALA A 449 12.82 -0.86 43.72
N LEU A 450 13.87 -0.15 43.31
CA LEU A 450 13.95 0.42 41.97
C LEU A 450 14.30 -0.68 40.95
N PRO A 451 13.64 -0.72 39.77
CA PRO A 451 13.89 -1.74 38.74
C PRO A 451 15.33 -1.77 38.24
N ALA A 452 15.88 -2.96 37.97
CA ALA A 452 17.26 -3.11 37.51
C ALA A 452 17.56 -2.35 36.20
N SER A 453 16.67 -2.41 35.20
CA SER A 453 16.84 -1.68 33.93
C SER A 453 16.83 -0.16 34.10
N TYR A 454 16.06 0.36 35.06
CA TYR A 454 16.08 1.78 35.45
C TYR A 454 17.37 2.17 36.17
N LEU A 455 17.90 1.29 37.02
CA LEU A 455 19.19 1.51 37.67
C LEU A 455 20.36 1.51 36.67
N ALA A 456 20.21 0.83 35.53
CA ALA A 456 21.18 0.79 34.44
C ALA A 456 20.99 1.90 33.38
N SER A 457 19.84 2.58 33.34
CA SER A 457 19.54 3.62 32.36
C SER A 457 20.22 4.96 32.71
N PRO A 458 20.42 5.86 31.71
CA PRO A 458 20.92 7.21 31.96
C PRO A 458 19.98 8.01 32.89
N ARG A 459 20.46 8.35 34.09
CA ARG A 459 19.77 9.23 35.05
C ARG A 459 20.73 9.86 36.05
N LEU A 460 20.23 10.86 36.78
CA LEU A 460 20.86 11.46 37.94
C LEU A 460 20.26 10.88 39.24
N PRO A 461 21.02 10.06 40.01
CA PRO A 461 20.50 9.37 41.20
C PRO A 461 19.91 10.28 42.29
N ARG A 462 20.34 11.56 42.33
CA ARG A 462 19.79 12.55 43.27
C ARG A 462 18.29 12.82 43.06
N TYR A 463 17.76 12.51 41.88
CA TYR A 463 16.34 12.70 41.55
C TYR A 463 15.50 11.46 41.79
N ASP A 464 16.10 10.31 42.13
CA ASP A 464 15.37 9.07 42.37
C ASP A 464 14.42 9.21 43.59
N CYS A 465 14.79 10.04 44.58
CA CYS A 465 13.98 10.36 45.76
C CYS A 465 13.36 9.10 46.42
N PHE A 466 14.08 7.98 46.36
CA PHE A 466 13.63 6.65 46.77
C PHE A 466 14.13 6.35 48.18
N ALA A 467 13.22 5.96 49.07
CA ALA A 467 13.52 5.59 50.45
C ALA A 467 13.15 4.12 50.66
N GLY A 468 13.92 3.22 50.05
CA GLY A 468 13.75 1.77 50.25
C GLY A 468 14.07 1.34 51.68
N GLU A 469 13.46 0.25 52.14
CA GLU A 469 13.77 -0.32 53.45
C GLU A 469 15.23 -0.79 53.50
N ALA A 470 15.96 -0.39 54.54
CA ALA A 470 17.26 -0.95 54.83
C ALA A 470 17.07 -2.43 55.20
N THR A 471 17.53 -3.35 54.34
CA THR A 471 17.68 -4.76 54.70
C THR A 471 18.60 -4.83 55.92
N THR A 472 18.03 -5.08 57.08
CA THR A 472 18.77 -5.30 58.33
C THR A 472 19.46 -6.65 58.23
N GLU A 473 20.72 -6.66 57.80
CA GLU A 473 21.62 -7.78 58.08
C GLU A 473 21.85 -7.84 59.60
N THR A 474 21.05 -8.66 60.27
CA THR A 474 21.36 -9.18 61.60
C THR A 474 21.72 -10.65 61.46
N SER A 475 23.02 -10.94 61.46
CA SER A 475 23.51 -12.23 61.95
C SER A 475 24.90 -12.06 62.55
N ASP A 476 24.90 -11.98 63.88
CA ASP A 476 25.85 -12.60 64.81
C ASP A 476 27.31 -12.78 64.37
N ARG A 477 28.21 -12.07 65.05
CA ARG A 477 29.42 -12.66 65.64
C ARG A 477 30.01 -11.74 66.69
N ASN A 478 29.66 -12.02 67.95
CA ASN A 478 30.51 -11.73 69.10
C ASN A 478 30.51 -12.95 70.01
N GLN A 479 31.67 -13.20 70.64
CA GLN A 479 32.12 -14.38 71.39
C GLN A 479 32.66 -15.48 70.45
N GLU A 480 33.94 -15.85 70.48
CA GLU A 480 34.76 -16.13 71.66
C GLU A 480 36.10 -15.35 71.73
N THR A 481 36.41 -14.96 72.97
CA THR A 481 37.70 -14.45 73.46
C THR A 481 38.58 -15.57 74.01
N ALA A 482 39.87 -15.47 73.72
CA ALA A 482 41.03 -15.65 74.62
C ALA A 482 41.41 -17.04 75.20
N ALA A 483 42.74 -17.20 75.25
CA ALA A 483 43.60 -18.19 75.93
C ALA A 483 43.99 -19.44 75.14
#